data_AF-A0AA44DGK1-F1
#
_entry.id   AF-A0AA44DGK1-F1
#
_cell.length_a   1.000
_cell.length_b   1.000
_cell.length_c   1.000
_cell.angle_alpha   90.00
_cell.angle_beta   90.00
_cell.angle_gamma   90.00
#
_symmetry.space_group_name_H-M   'P 1'
#
loop_
_entity.id
_entity.type
_entity.pdbx_description
1 polymer ?
#
loop_
_entity_poly.entity_id
_entity_poly.type
_entity_poly.pdbx_seq_one_letter_code
_entity_poly.pdbx_strand_id
1 'polypeptide(L)'
;MGSFGWQVPTAQHFIDLRALSALIFMVWPCARELAETEALAVLVDREAEKRHAEFARSRAEAEAGRRQASHHYSDPAADPAVAGAVLGIAAQLLSAPDENATHEVMVPIINRAKERIFSMSYQFRSFGGSSYPLQAILLTSRRDRGAFQRMEQRIESKGFSRLTGADWFTR
;
A
#
# COMPACT_ATOMS: atom_id res chain seq x y z
N MET A 1 -5.15 13.11 -10.97
CA MET A 1 -4.22 12.61 -9.92
C MET A 1 -3.57 11.32 -10.41
N GLY A 2 -2.49 10.90 -9.76
CA GLY A 2 -1.61 9.82 -10.22
C GLY A 2 -1.64 8.64 -9.26
N SER A 3 -1.50 7.43 -9.78
CA SER A 3 -1.21 6.23 -9.00
C SER A 3 -0.16 5.43 -9.77
N PHE A 4 1.09 5.47 -9.30
CA PHE A 4 2.21 4.72 -9.88
C PHE A 4 2.44 4.98 -11.37
N GLY A 5 2.48 6.24 -11.76
CA GLY A 5 2.64 6.62 -13.17
C GLY A 5 1.38 6.50 -14.03
N TRP A 6 0.23 6.09 -13.47
CA TRP A 6 -1.06 6.05 -14.16
C TRP A 6 -2.00 7.17 -13.73
N GLN A 7 -2.75 7.72 -14.68
CA GLN A 7 -3.81 8.67 -14.40
C GLN A 7 -5.02 7.93 -13.83
N VAL A 8 -5.44 8.34 -12.63
CA VAL A 8 -6.61 7.77 -11.95
C VAL A 8 -7.57 8.90 -11.52
N PRO A 9 -8.88 8.61 -11.42
CA PRO A 9 -9.83 9.53 -10.83
C PRO A 9 -9.40 9.96 -9.42
N THR A 10 -9.71 11.19 -9.01
CA THR A 10 -9.32 11.72 -7.70
C THR A 10 -9.83 10.85 -6.53
N ALA A 11 -11.07 10.37 -6.61
CA ALA A 11 -11.61 9.44 -5.61
C ALA A 11 -10.78 8.16 -5.51
N GLN A 12 -10.30 7.64 -6.65
CA GLN A 12 -9.48 6.45 -6.72
C GLN A 12 -8.09 6.66 -6.10
N HIS A 13 -7.51 7.83 -6.29
CA HIS A 13 -6.24 8.21 -5.64
C HIS A 13 -6.34 8.16 -4.11
N PHE A 14 -7.44 8.64 -3.52
CA PHE A 14 -7.65 8.56 -2.08
C PHE A 14 -7.87 7.14 -1.58
N ILE A 15 -8.52 6.29 -2.37
CA ILE A 15 -8.66 4.86 -2.03
C ILE A 15 -7.28 4.18 -2.06
N ASP A 16 -6.43 4.50 -3.04
CA ASP A 16 -5.08 3.95 -3.14
C ASP A 16 -4.19 4.42 -1.98
N LEU A 17 -4.28 5.70 -1.57
CA LEU A 17 -3.62 6.22 -0.38
C LEU A 17 -4.04 5.46 0.88
N ARG A 18 -5.33 5.19 1.05
CA ARG A 18 -5.84 4.42 2.19
C ARG A 18 -5.34 2.97 2.17
N ALA A 19 -5.33 2.34 1.00
CA ALA A 19 -4.85 0.98 0.85
C ALA A 19 -3.35 0.86 1.16
N LEU A 20 -2.54 1.81 0.68
CA LEU A 20 -1.11 1.86 1.00
C LEU A 20 -0.84 2.16 2.47
N SER A 21 -1.62 3.05 3.09
CA SER A 21 -1.50 3.32 4.52
C SER A 21 -1.70 2.06 5.36
N ALA A 22 -2.68 1.23 5.00
CA ALA A 22 -2.91 -0.06 5.63
C ALA A 22 -1.75 -1.04 5.41
N LEU A 23 -1.18 -1.05 4.21
CA LEU A 23 0.00 -1.87 3.88
C LEU A 23 1.20 -1.47 4.71
N ILE A 24 1.47 -0.17 4.83
CA ILE A 24 2.57 0.39 5.61
C ILE A 24 2.44 -0.04 7.08
N PHE A 25 1.28 0.12 7.72
CA PHE A 25 1.11 -0.32 9.10
C PHE A 25 1.32 -1.83 9.27
N MET A 26 0.89 -2.64 8.31
CA MET A 26 1.02 -4.09 8.40
C MET A 26 2.46 -4.57 8.28
N VAL A 27 3.23 -3.97 7.39
CA VAL A 27 4.63 -4.38 7.14
C VAL A 27 5.62 -3.69 8.05
N TRP A 28 5.19 -2.71 8.84
CA TRP A 28 6.06 -1.98 9.77
C TRP A 28 6.80 -2.97 10.71
N PRO A 29 8.10 -2.80 11.01
CA PRO A 29 8.99 -1.67 10.68
C PRO A 29 9.69 -1.76 9.32
N CYS A 30 9.30 -2.64 8.39
CA CYS A 30 10.00 -2.76 7.10
C CYS A 30 9.91 -1.50 6.23
N ALA A 31 8.86 -0.69 6.39
CA ALA A 31 8.71 0.59 5.71
C ALA A 31 9.33 1.76 6.50
N ARG A 32 10.05 1.50 7.60
CA ARG A 32 10.61 2.53 8.48
C ARG A 32 11.52 3.50 7.74
N GLU A 33 12.38 2.99 6.87
CA GLU A 33 13.33 3.78 6.10
C GLU A 33 12.67 4.77 5.13
N LEU A 34 11.36 4.62 4.88
CA LEU A 34 10.60 5.56 4.05
C LEU A 34 10.05 6.75 4.85
N ALA A 35 10.13 6.73 6.18
CA ALA A 35 9.72 7.87 6.98
C ALA A 35 10.65 9.06 6.73
N GLU A 36 10.06 10.24 6.52
CA GLU A 36 10.81 11.47 6.24
C GLU A 36 11.77 11.85 7.37
N THR A 37 11.41 11.53 8.62
CA THR A 37 12.26 11.77 9.79
C THR A 37 12.17 10.62 10.80
N GLU A 38 13.23 10.44 11.59
CA GLU A 38 13.26 9.47 12.68
C GLU A 38 12.16 9.73 13.72
N ALA A 39 11.83 11.01 13.98
CA ALA A 39 10.75 11.36 14.90
C ALA A 39 9.39 10.84 14.42
N LEU A 40 9.09 10.98 13.13
CA LEU A 40 7.85 10.43 12.55
C LEU A 40 7.88 8.89 12.56
N ALA A 41 9.04 8.29 12.29
CA ALA A 41 9.20 6.84 12.35
C ALA A 41 8.87 6.27 13.75
N VAL A 42 9.34 6.93 14.82
CA VAL A 42 9.06 6.55 16.21
C VAL A 42 7.57 6.68 16.57
N LEU A 43 6.87 7.68 16.03
CA LEU A 43 5.42 7.79 16.22
C LEU A 43 4.69 6.62 15.55
N VAL A 44 5.11 6.25 14.34
CA VAL A 44 4.53 5.12 13.61
C VAL A 44 4.85 3.78 14.28
N ASP A 45 6.02 3.61 14.92
CA ASP A 45 6.35 2.39 15.69
C ASP A 45 5.28 2.06 16.71
N ARG A 46 4.98 3.01 17.59
CA ARG A 46 4.08 2.81 18.73
C ARG A 46 2.68 2.41 18.26
N GLU A 47 2.19 3.09 17.24
CA GLU A 47 0.87 2.82 16.69
C GLU A 47 0.85 1.50 15.89
N ALA A 48 1.92 1.18 15.16
CA ALA A 48 2.04 -0.09 14.45
C ALA A 48 2.08 -1.27 15.43
N GLU A 49 2.85 -1.17 16.50
CA GLU A 49 2.91 -2.18 17.58
C GLU A 49 1.53 -2.43 18.18
N LYS A 50 0.79 -1.36 18.49
CA LYS A 50 -0.59 -1.45 18.97
C LYS A 50 -1.48 -2.20 17.97
N ARG A 51 -1.46 -1.82 16.69
CA ARG A 51 -2.25 -2.48 15.64
C ARG A 51 -1.87 -3.95 15.46
N HIS A 52 -0.58 -4.29 15.53
CA HIS A 52 -0.11 -5.69 15.46
C HIS A 52 -0.63 -6.51 16.64
N ALA A 53 -0.60 -5.95 17.85
CA ALA A 53 -1.09 -6.63 19.05
C ALA A 53 -2.62 -6.83 19.02
N GLU A 54 -3.38 -5.83 18.57
CA GLU A 54 -4.84 -5.93 18.37
C GLU A 54 -5.19 -7.00 17.33
N PHE A 55 -4.46 -7.00 16.19
CA PHE A 55 -4.64 -8.02 15.16
C PHE A 55 -4.31 -9.43 15.66
N ALA A 56 -3.21 -9.61 16.39
CA ALA A 56 -2.82 -10.89 16.96
C ALA A 56 -3.89 -11.41 17.95
N ARG A 57 -4.47 -10.52 18.77
CA ARG A 57 -5.55 -10.83 19.70
C ARG A 57 -6.82 -11.27 18.97
N SER A 58 -7.26 -10.50 17.97
CA SER A 58 -8.42 -10.83 17.14
C SER A 58 -8.25 -12.18 16.44
N ARG A 59 -7.05 -12.48 15.94
CA ARG A 59 -6.73 -13.79 15.34
C ARG A 59 -6.90 -14.93 16.34
N ALA A 60 -6.38 -14.78 17.57
CA ALA A 60 -6.51 -15.80 18.61
C ALA A 60 -7.98 -16.01 19.02
N GLU A 61 -8.78 -14.94 19.07
CA GLU A 61 -10.23 -15.01 19.33
C GLU A 61 -10.97 -15.74 18.20
N ALA A 62 -10.64 -15.44 16.95
CA ALA A 62 -11.21 -16.10 15.77
C ALA A 62 -10.88 -17.60 15.72
N GLU A 63 -9.64 -17.98 16.05
CA GLU A 63 -9.21 -19.38 16.18
C GLU A 63 -9.95 -20.10 17.32
N ALA A 64 -10.35 -19.37 18.37
CA ALA A 64 -11.20 -19.87 19.45
C ALA A 64 -12.71 -19.88 19.11
N GLY A 65 -13.08 -19.64 17.86
CA GLY A 65 -14.47 -19.63 17.39
C GLY A 65 -15.27 -18.41 17.83
N ARG A 66 -14.62 -17.37 18.37
CA ARG A 66 -15.27 -16.12 18.80
C ARG A 66 -15.01 -15.04 17.75
N ARG A 67 -16.10 -14.46 17.24
CA ARG A 67 -16.23 -13.24 16.41
C ARG A 67 -14.98 -12.78 15.63
N GLN A 68 -15.12 -12.70 14.30
CA GLN A 68 -14.12 -12.09 13.42
C GLN A 68 -14.25 -10.56 13.44
N ALA A 69 -13.16 -9.82 13.68
CA ALA A 69 -13.05 -8.37 13.41
C ALA A 69 -11.74 -8.16 12.61
N SER A 70 -11.72 -7.71 11.36
CA SER A 70 -12.24 -6.52 10.65
C SER A 70 -11.46 -5.22 10.95
N HIS A 71 -10.79 -4.72 9.91
CA HIS A 71 -10.25 -3.36 9.74
C HIS A 71 -9.06 -2.84 10.57
N HIS A 72 -8.35 -3.67 11.36
CA HIS A 72 -7.20 -3.25 12.20
C HIS A 72 -6.15 -2.34 11.52
N TYR A 73 -5.91 -2.53 10.22
CA TYR A 73 -4.95 -1.73 9.46
C TYR A 73 -5.60 -0.68 8.57
N SER A 74 -6.88 -0.83 8.24
CA SER A 74 -7.57 0.04 7.28
C SER A 74 -8.14 1.30 7.91
N ASP A 75 -8.29 1.34 9.22
CA ASP A 75 -8.79 2.52 9.92
C ASP A 75 -7.69 3.56 10.05
N PRO A 76 -7.98 4.85 9.74
CA PRO A 76 -7.00 5.91 9.86
C PRO A 76 -6.51 6.01 11.31
N ALA A 77 -5.24 6.40 11.48
CA ALA A 77 -4.73 6.69 12.82
C ALA A 77 -5.51 7.86 13.45
N ALA A 78 -5.85 7.72 14.72
CA ALA A 78 -6.55 8.78 15.46
C ALA A 78 -5.62 9.98 15.74
N ASP A 79 -4.31 9.71 15.91
CA ASP A 79 -3.30 10.75 16.01
C ASP A 79 -3.02 11.35 14.62
N PRO A 80 -3.26 12.65 14.40
CA PRO A 80 -3.04 13.30 13.11
C PRO A 80 -1.56 13.30 12.69
N ALA A 81 -0.60 13.29 13.61
CA ALA A 81 0.82 13.21 13.28
C ALA A 81 1.17 11.83 12.71
N VAL A 82 0.61 10.76 13.28
CA VAL A 82 0.77 9.40 12.77
C VAL A 82 0.06 9.24 11.43
N ALA A 83 -1.16 9.79 11.29
CA ALA A 83 -1.90 9.77 10.03
C ALA A 83 -1.14 10.50 8.92
N GLY A 84 -0.60 11.69 9.21
CA GLY A 84 0.21 12.48 8.29
C GLY A 84 1.49 11.75 7.88
N ALA A 85 2.22 11.16 8.83
CA ALA A 85 3.44 10.41 8.55
C ALA A 85 3.19 9.26 7.56
N VAL A 86 2.17 8.44 7.81
CA VAL A 86 1.87 7.28 6.96
C VAL A 86 1.29 7.70 5.61
N LEU A 87 0.47 8.74 5.55
CA LEU A 87 -0.02 9.30 4.29
C LEU A 87 1.11 9.92 3.46
N GLY A 88 2.10 10.55 4.10
CA GLY A 88 3.30 11.07 3.42
C GLY A 88 4.09 9.95 2.74
N ILE A 89 4.34 8.85 3.45
CA ILE A 89 4.98 7.65 2.88
C ILE A 89 4.13 7.09 1.72
N ALA A 90 2.81 6.96 1.91
CA ALA A 90 1.92 6.47 0.86
C ALA A 90 1.92 7.36 -0.38
N ALA A 91 1.93 8.69 -0.20
CA ALA A 91 1.99 9.65 -1.29
C ALA A 91 3.32 9.59 -2.03
N GLN A 92 4.44 9.45 -1.32
CA GLN A 92 5.76 9.22 -1.92
C GLN A 92 5.76 7.97 -2.79
N LEU A 93 5.20 6.86 -2.30
CA LEU A 93 5.08 5.61 -3.06
C LEU A 93 4.21 5.76 -4.32
N LEU A 94 3.08 6.49 -4.23
CA LEU A 94 2.21 6.74 -5.38
C LEU A 94 2.81 7.69 -6.41
N SER A 95 3.75 8.53 -5.99
CA SER A 95 4.38 9.56 -6.82
C SER A 95 5.63 9.07 -7.55
N ALA A 96 5.98 7.78 -7.42
CA ALA A 96 7.06 7.19 -8.18
C ALA A 96 6.81 7.32 -9.70
N PRO A 97 7.83 7.72 -10.49
CA PRO A 97 7.67 8.18 -11.87
C PRO A 97 7.28 7.07 -12.85
N ASP A 98 7.65 5.83 -12.56
CA ASP A 98 7.33 4.65 -13.36
C ASP A 98 7.15 3.39 -12.48
N GLU A 99 6.63 2.32 -13.09
CA GLU A 99 6.35 1.06 -12.39
C GLU A 99 7.62 0.35 -11.94
N ASN A 100 8.75 0.53 -12.62
CA ASN A 100 10.00 -0.12 -12.21
C ASN A 100 10.55 0.53 -10.94
N ALA A 101 10.60 1.87 -10.89
CA ALA A 101 10.98 2.63 -9.71
C ALA A 101 10.04 2.35 -8.53
N THR A 102 8.73 2.32 -8.81
CA THR A 102 7.72 1.91 -7.82
C THR A 102 8.01 0.51 -7.29
N HIS A 103 8.22 -0.44 -8.19
CA HIS A 103 8.39 -1.84 -7.83
C HIS A 103 9.65 -2.07 -7.03
N GLU A 104 10.75 -1.40 -7.35
CA GLU A 104 11.99 -1.48 -6.58
C GLU A 104 11.80 -1.08 -5.12
N VAL A 105 11.06 -0.01 -4.87
CA VAL A 105 10.73 0.45 -3.52
C VAL A 105 9.73 -0.48 -2.83
N MET A 106 8.73 -1.00 -3.57
CA MET A 106 7.68 -1.85 -2.98
C MET A 106 8.06 -3.32 -2.85
N VAL A 107 9.06 -3.84 -3.56
CA VAL A 107 9.45 -5.26 -3.51
C VAL A 107 9.80 -5.74 -2.10
N PRO A 108 10.64 -5.02 -1.33
CA PRO A 108 10.92 -5.40 0.06
C PRO A 108 9.65 -5.46 0.89
N ILE A 109 8.76 -4.47 0.74
CA ILE A 109 7.47 -4.37 1.43
C ILE A 109 6.56 -5.56 1.08
N ILE A 110 6.40 -5.85 -0.22
CA ILE A 110 5.56 -6.93 -0.75
C ILE A 110 6.08 -8.30 -0.31
N ASN A 111 7.39 -8.54 -0.40
CA ASN A 111 7.97 -9.83 -0.03
C ASN A 111 7.82 -10.08 1.47
N ARG A 112 8.07 -9.06 2.30
CA ARG A 112 7.86 -9.16 3.75
C ARG A 112 6.39 -9.34 4.12
N ALA A 113 5.46 -8.66 3.43
CA ALA A 113 4.03 -8.89 3.60
C ALA A 113 3.65 -10.36 3.31
N LYS A 114 4.20 -10.94 2.24
CA LYS A 114 3.99 -12.35 1.88
C LYS A 114 4.55 -13.32 2.91
N GLU A 115 5.74 -13.05 3.46
CA GLU A 115 6.40 -13.86 4.50
C GLU A 115 5.65 -13.81 5.83
N ARG A 116 5.24 -12.61 6.25
CA ARG A 116 4.68 -12.38 7.58
C ARG A 116 3.23 -12.85 7.67
N ILE A 117 2.43 -12.69 6.60
CA ILE A 117 1.00 -13.03 6.60
C ILE A 117 0.52 -13.47 5.20
N PHE A 118 0.82 -14.72 4.82
CA PHE A 118 0.45 -15.29 3.52
C PHE A 118 -1.06 -15.16 3.19
N SER A 119 -1.94 -15.30 4.18
CA SER A 119 -3.40 -15.18 4.04
C SER A 119 -3.89 -13.75 3.77
N MET A 120 -3.14 -12.71 4.15
CA MET A 120 -3.53 -11.31 3.97
C MET A 120 -3.06 -10.71 2.64
N SER A 121 -2.17 -11.39 1.91
CA SER A 121 -1.94 -11.09 0.49
C SER A 121 -3.25 -11.14 -0.31
N TYR A 122 -4.21 -11.97 0.14
CA TYR A 122 -5.57 -12.06 -0.42
C TYR A 122 -6.48 -10.90 0.03
N GLN A 123 -6.32 -10.41 1.26
CA GLN A 123 -7.07 -9.25 1.76
C GLN A 123 -6.63 -7.94 1.09
N PHE A 124 -5.36 -7.80 0.70
CA PHE A 124 -4.92 -6.69 -0.15
C PHE A 124 -5.46 -6.79 -1.58
N ARG A 125 -5.58 -8.00 -2.13
CA ARG A 125 -6.28 -8.23 -3.41
C ARG A 125 -7.77 -7.87 -3.32
N SER A 126 -8.34 -7.82 -2.11
CA SER A 126 -9.75 -7.55 -1.86
C SER A 126 -10.01 -6.24 -1.12
N PHE A 127 -9.04 -5.31 -1.01
CA PHE A 127 -9.32 -3.97 -0.51
C PHE A 127 -10.30 -3.33 -1.49
N GLY A 128 -11.59 -3.36 -1.11
CA GLY A 128 -12.72 -3.10 -2.00
C GLY A 128 -12.60 -1.72 -2.62
N GLY A 129 -12.19 -1.70 -3.89
CA GLY A 129 -12.10 -0.48 -4.68
C GLY A 129 -10.70 0.10 -4.88
N SER A 130 -9.60 -0.58 -4.50
CA SER A 130 -8.25 -0.16 -4.93
C SER A 130 -8.12 -0.15 -6.45
N SER A 131 -7.27 0.72 -7.00
CA SER A 131 -7.15 0.90 -8.44
C SER A 131 -6.53 -0.33 -9.09
N TYR A 132 -6.90 -0.57 -10.35
CA TYR A 132 -6.32 -1.66 -11.11
C TYR A 132 -4.77 -1.56 -11.23
N PRO A 133 -4.17 -0.36 -11.43
CA PRO A 133 -2.72 -0.18 -11.34
C PRO A 133 -2.10 -0.64 -10.02
N LEU A 134 -2.65 -0.22 -8.87
CA LEU A 134 -2.16 -0.64 -7.55
C LEU A 134 -2.26 -2.16 -7.39
N GLN A 135 -3.40 -2.76 -7.74
CA GLN A 135 -3.59 -4.21 -7.68
C GLN A 135 -2.55 -4.96 -8.51
N ALA A 136 -2.30 -4.49 -9.74
CA ALA A 136 -1.40 -5.17 -10.65
C ALA A 136 0.07 -5.09 -10.20
N ILE A 137 0.50 -3.95 -9.63
CA ILE A 137 1.85 -3.80 -9.08
C ILE A 137 2.05 -4.70 -7.86
N LEU A 138 1.06 -4.79 -6.96
CA LEU A 138 1.11 -5.70 -5.80
C LEU A 138 1.17 -7.19 -6.20
N LEU A 139 0.61 -7.53 -7.37
CA LEU A 139 0.59 -8.89 -7.90
C LEU A 139 1.86 -9.25 -8.68
N THR A 140 2.62 -8.27 -9.17
CA THR A 140 3.75 -8.51 -10.06
C THR A 140 5.00 -8.90 -9.27
N SER A 141 5.55 -10.08 -9.55
CA SER A 141 6.84 -10.51 -8.98
C SER A 141 7.97 -10.15 -9.94
N ARG A 142 9.08 -9.59 -9.42
CA ARG A 142 10.24 -9.13 -10.21
C ARG A 142 10.88 -10.21 -11.11
N ARG A 143 10.55 -11.48 -10.88
CA ARG A 143 11.16 -12.63 -11.56
C ARG A 143 10.80 -12.74 -13.04
N ASP A 144 9.81 -11.98 -13.53
CA ASP A 144 9.38 -12.05 -14.91
C ASP A 144 9.29 -10.65 -15.51
N ARG A 145 10.32 -10.26 -16.29
CA ARG A 145 10.38 -8.97 -16.99
C ARG A 145 9.23 -8.83 -18.01
N GLY A 146 8.70 -9.94 -18.53
CA GLY A 146 7.50 -9.95 -19.37
C GLY A 146 6.20 -9.76 -18.59
N ALA A 147 6.20 -9.94 -17.26
CA ALA A 147 5.02 -9.70 -16.44
C ALA A 147 4.67 -8.21 -16.35
N PHE A 148 5.65 -7.31 -16.37
CA PHE A 148 5.40 -5.86 -16.38
C PHE A 148 4.77 -5.40 -17.69
N GLN A 149 5.30 -5.80 -18.84
CA GLN A 149 4.70 -5.46 -20.14
C GLN A 149 3.26 -6.02 -20.28
N ARG A 150 3.02 -7.25 -19.81
CA ARG A 150 1.67 -7.82 -19.80
C ARG A 150 0.74 -7.12 -18.79
N MET A 151 1.29 -6.63 -17.69
CA MET A 151 0.56 -5.81 -16.73
C MET A 151 0.16 -4.47 -17.36
N GLU A 152 1.09 -3.77 -18.00
CA GLU A 152 0.85 -2.49 -18.67
C GLU A 152 -0.25 -2.63 -19.72
N GLN A 153 -0.13 -3.61 -20.62
CA GLN A 153 -1.17 -3.90 -21.63
C GLN A 153 -2.53 -4.19 -21.00
N ARG A 154 -2.57 -4.87 -19.85
CA ARG A 154 -3.82 -5.12 -19.13
C ARG A 154 -4.40 -3.86 -18.53
N ILE A 155 -3.58 -3.00 -17.93
CA ILE A 155 -4.00 -1.72 -17.35
C ILE A 155 -4.55 -0.80 -18.46
N GLU A 156 -3.88 -0.71 -19.60
CA GLU A 156 -4.35 0.05 -20.78
C GLU A 156 -5.66 -0.52 -21.33
N SER A 157 -5.80 -1.85 -21.42
CA SER A 157 -7.04 -2.49 -21.86
C SER A 157 -8.24 -2.20 -20.94
N LYS A 158 -8.00 -1.71 -19.72
CA LYS A 158 -9.02 -1.28 -18.75
C LYS A 158 -9.32 0.22 -18.84
N GLY A 159 -8.74 0.93 -19.81
CA GLY A 159 -9.01 2.34 -20.08
C GLY A 159 -8.18 3.32 -19.24
N PHE A 160 -7.12 2.86 -18.59
CA PHE A 160 -6.18 3.75 -17.89
C PHE A 160 -5.12 4.28 -18.85
N SER A 161 -4.68 5.52 -18.62
CA SER A 161 -3.64 6.17 -19.40
C SER A 161 -2.45 6.55 -18.51
N ARG A 162 -1.26 6.61 -19.11
CA ARG A 162 -0.04 7.05 -18.41
C ARG A 162 -0.10 8.52 -18.05
N LEU A 163 0.54 8.88 -16.93
CA LEU A 163 0.90 10.27 -16.64
C LEU A 163 2.00 10.70 -17.59
N THR A 164 1.75 11.74 -18.38
CA THR A 164 2.75 12.31 -19.28
C THR A 164 3.60 13.34 -18.56
N GLY A 165 4.80 13.65 -19.07
CA GLY A 165 5.73 14.63 -18.48
C GLY A 165 5.09 15.97 -18.08
N ALA A 166 4.06 16.43 -18.80
CA ALA A 166 3.34 17.67 -18.51
C ALA A 166 2.40 17.58 -17.27
N ASP A 167 1.92 16.38 -16.94
CA ASP A 167 1.02 16.11 -15.81
C ASP A 167 1.74 16.02 -14.47
N TRP A 168 3.08 15.91 -14.49
CA TRP A 168 3.94 15.89 -13.30
C TRP A 168 4.23 17.30 -12.77
N PHE A 169 4.24 18.32 -13.64
CA PHE A 169 4.59 19.71 -13.31
C PHE A 169 3.39 20.62 -13.01
N THR A 170 2.16 20.12 -13.16
CA THR A 170 0.92 20.88 -12.92
C THR A 170 0.29 20.64 -11.53
N ARG A 171 1.09 20.19 -10.54
CA ARG A 171 0.65 20.06 -9.15
C ARG A 171 1.37 21.00 -8.22
#